data_AF-A0A350I5L6-F1
#
_entry.id   AF-A0A350I5L6-F1
#
_cell.length_a   1.000
_cell.length_b   1.000
_cell.length_c   1.000
_cell.angle_alpha   90.00
_cell.angle_beta   90.00
_cell.angle_gamma   90.00
#
_symmetry.space_group_name_H-M   'P 1'
#
loop_
_entity.id
_entity.type
_entity.pdbx_description
1 polymer ?
#
loop_
_entity_poly.entity_id
_entity_poly.type
_entity_poly.pdbx_seq_one_letter_code
_entity_poly.pdbx_strand_id
1 'polypeptide(L)' 'MFSKQCQSHLNDVNETAIGHMCGAVIIAIKLQALVPLLLIHSIIPSLFTTTASGTMKDILKNRGTADE' A
#
# COMPACT_ATOMS: atom_id res chain seq x y z
N MET A 1 -11.81 11.82 -7.52
CA MET A 1 -12.89 10.82 -7.62
C MET A 1 -14.10 11.26 -8.43
N PHE A 2 -14.31 12.55 -8.69
CA PHE A 2 -15.49 13.04 -9.45
C PHE A 2 -15.15 13.73 -10.78
N SER A 3 -13.87 13.81 -11.16
CA SER A 3 -13.46 14.34 -12.47
C SER A 3 -13.50 13.25 -13.54
N LYS A 4 -13.69 13.63 -14.80
CA LYS A 4 -13.64 12.70 -15.96
C LYS A 4 -12.33 11.90 -16.01
N GLN A 5 -11.21 12.51 -15.64
CA GLN A 5 -9.91 11.85 -15.56
C GLN A 5 -9.85 10.79 -14.46
N CYS A 6 -10.45 11.06 -13.29
CA CYS A 6 -10.48 10.08 -12.22
C CYS A 6 -11.38 8.88 -12.57
N GLN A 7 -12.48 9.13 -13.28
CA GLN A 7 -13.35 8.07 -13.78
C GLN A 7 -12.67 7.23 -14.86
N SER A 8 -11.89 7.86 -15.74
CA SER A 8 -11.03 7.17 -16.72
C SER A 8 -10.00 6.27 -16.04
N HIS A 9 -9.32 6.76 -15.00
CA HIS A 9 -8.36 5.96 -14.25
C HIS A 9 -9.01 4.76 -13.56
N LEU A 10 -10.18 4.95 -12.94
CA LEU A 10 -10.93 3.86 -12.29
C LEU A 10 -11.36 2.76 -13.28
N ASN A 11 -11.74 3.14 -14.51
CA ASN A 11 -12.06 2.19 -15.56
C ASN A 11 -10.83 1.42 -16.05
N ASP A 12 -9.67 2.09 -16.16
CA ASP A 12 -8.40 1.48 -16.56
C ASP A 12 -7.94 0.39 -15.59
N VAL A 13 -8.12 0.64 -14.28
CA VAL A 13 -7.80 -0.34 -13.22
C VAL A 13 -8.99 -1.24 -12.84
N ASN A 14 -10.13 -1.11 -13.51
CA ASN A 14 -11.37 -1.85 -13.25
C ASN A 14 -11.82 -1.83 -11.77
N GLU A 15 -11.71 -0.68 -11.09
CA GLU A 15 -12.11 -0.51 -9.69
C GLU A 15 -13.26 0.48 -9.53
N THR A 16 -14.08 0.28 -8.49
CA THR A 16 -15.05 1.29 -8.07
C THR A 16 -14.34 2.44 -7.37
N ALA A 17 -14.91 3.65 -7.44
CA ALA A 17 -14.36 4.82 -6.78
C ALA A 17 -14.09 4.57 -5.28
N ILE A 18 -15.10 4.06 -4.56
CA ILE A 18 -15.00 3.78 -3.12
C ILE A 18 -13.92 2.71 -2.85
N GLY A 19 -13.89 1.64 -3.65
CA GLY A 19 -12.88 0.59 -3.54
C GLY A 19 -11.46 1.12 -3.68
N HIS A 20 -11.21 1.92 -4.71
CA HIS A 20 -9.90 2.53 -4.97
C HIS A 20 -9.45 3.48 -3.85
N MET A 21 -10.36 4.30 -3.33
CA MET A 21 -10.09 5.19 -2.20
C MET A 21 -9.77 4.40 -0.93
N CYS A 22 -10.59 3.40 -0.60
CA CYS A 22 -10.36 2.54 0.55
C CYS A 22 -9.01 1.82 0.43
N GLY A 23 -8.66 1.30 -0.75
CA GLY A 23 -7.35 0.71 -1.02
C GLY A 23 -6.20 1.69 -0.76
N ALA A 24 -6.31 2.92 -1.26
CA ALA A 24 -5.31 3.96 -1.02
C ALA A 24 -5.16 4.32 0.48
N VAL A 25 -6.26 4.46 1.21
CA VAL A 25 -6.25 4.74 2.65
C VAL A 25 -5.63 3.60 3.44
N ILE A 26 -5.99 2.34 3.12
CA ILE A 26 -5.40 1.16 3.78
C ILE A 26 -3.88 1.12 3.55
N ILE A 27 -3.42 1.42 2.34
CA ILE A 27 -1.98 1.48 2.03
C ILE A 27 -1.30 2.60 2.82
N ALA A 28 -1.90 3.79 2.90
CA ALA A 28 -1.36 4.90 3.67
C ALA A 28 -1.22 4.53 5.16
N ILE A 29 -2.22 3.87 5.75
CA ILE A 29 -2.17 3.37 7.13
C ILE A 29 -1.04 2.36 7.30
N LYS A 30 -0.92 1.37 6.39
CA LYS A 30 0.17 0.38 6.42
C LYS A 30 1.54 1.06 6.38
N LEU A 31 1.76 1.99 5.44
CA LEU A 31 3.02 2.73 5.32
C LEU A 31 3.34 3.53 6.58
N GLN A 32 2.34 4.19 7.17
CA GLN A 32 2.54 4.95 8.40
C GLN A 32 2.88 4.04 9.59
N ALA A 33 2.29 2.84 9.66
CA ALA A 33 2.62 1.83 10.67
C ALA A 33 4.01 1.22 10.50
N LEU A 34 4.57 1.21 9.29
CA LEU A 34 5.94 0.75 9.05
C LEU A 34 7.00 1.66 9.69
N VAL A 35 6.71 2.96 9.82
CA VAL A 35 7.65 3.91 10.44
C VAL A 35 8.00 3.53 11.88
N PRO A 36 7.05 3.40 12.84
CA PRO A 36 7.39 2.98 14.19
C PRO A 36 7.95 1.55 14.24
N LEU A 37 7.50 0.66 13.36
CA LEU A 37 8.00 -0.72 13.29
C LEU A 37 9.50 -0.76 12.92
N LEU A 38 9.92 0.03 11.95
CA LEU A 38 11.33 0.15 11.56
C LEU A 38 12.19 0.82 12.65
N LEU A 39 11.65 1.80 13.38
CA LEU A 39 12.33 2.41 14.53
C LEU A 39 12.52 1.42 15.68
N ILE A 40 11.54 0.55 15.95
CA ILE A 40 11.70 -0.51 16.95
C ILE A 40 12.70 -1.56 16.47
N HIS A 41 12.62 -1.97 15.20
CA HIS A 41 13.52 -2.94 14.61
C HIS A 41 14.99 -2.47 14.60
N SER A 42 15.24 -1.16 14.48
CA SER A 42 16.62 -0.62 14.56
C SER A 42 17.25 -0.75 15.94
N ILE A 43 16.44 -0.81 17.01
CA ILE A 43 16.88 -1.02 18.39
C ILE A 43 16.90 -2.52 18.73
N ILE A 44 15.89 -3.27 18.28
CA ILE A 44 15.70 -4.69 18.54
C ILE A 44 15.47 -5.44 17.21
N PRO A 45 16.54 -5.80 16.48
CA PRO A 45 16.41 -6.39 15.14
C PRO A 45 15.72 -7.75 15.10
N SER A 46 15.67 -8.48 16.22
CA SER A 46 14.96 -9.76 16.31
C SER A 46 13.44 -9.60 16.27
N LEU A 47 12.92 -8.40 16.52
CA LEU A 47 11.49 -8.11 16.48
C LEU A 47 11.10 -7.59 15.08
N PHE A 48 10.09 -8.19 14.45
CA PHE A 48 9.58 -7.81 13.12
C PHE A 48 10.57 -7.97 11.94
N THR A 49 11.37 -9.05 11.96
CA THR A 49 12.46 -9.33 11.00
C THR A 49 12.09 -9.22 9.52
N THR A 50 10.88 -9.64 9.13
CA THR A 50 10.43 -9.62 7.73
C THR A 50 9.18 -8.76 7.51
N THR A 51 8.64 -8.17 8.57
CA THR A 51 7.32 -7.51 8.52
C THR A 51 7.30 -6.28 7.62
N ALA A 52 8.34 -5.45 7.69
CA ALA A 52 8.42 -4.26 6.83
C ALA A 52 8.54 -4.63 5.34
N SER A 53 9.53 -5.46 5.01
CA SER A 53 9.76 -5.92 3.63
C SER A 53 8.59 -6.73 3.08
N GLY A 54 7.96 -7.58 3.88
CA GLY A 54 6.77 -8.33 3.50
C GLY A 54 5.58 -7.42 3.21
N THR A 55 5.34 -6.42 4.05
CA THR A 55 4.26 -5.44 3.86
C THR A 55 4.47 -4.59 2.61
N MET A 56 5.71 -4.15 2.33
CA MET A 56 6.02 -3.41 1.11
C MET A 56 5.84 -4.26 -0.15
N LYS A 57 6.28 -5.53 -0.12
CA LYS A 57 6.05 -6.48 -1.23
C LYS A 57 4.56 -6.71 -1.48
N ASP A 58 3.77 -6.87 -0.43
CA ASP A 58 2.30 -7.03 -0.51
C ASP A 58 1.64 -5.81 -1.18
N ILE A 59 2.05 -4.59 -0.79
CA ILE A 59 1.54 -3.35 -1.40
C ILE A 59 1.87 -3.30 -2.91
N LEU A 60 3.11 -3.61 -3.29
CA LEU A 60 3.54 -3.59 -4.70
C LEU A 60 2.82 -4.66 -5.52
N LYS A 61 2.70 -5.88 -4.98
CA LYS A 61 1.99 -6.98 -5.64
C LYS A 61 0.51 -6.64 -5.85
N ASN A 62 -0.14 -6.03 -4.87
CA ASN A 62 -1.55 -5.65 -4.95
C ASN A 62 -1.83 -4.49 -5.92
N ARG A 63 -0.79 -3.72 -6.30
CA ARG A 63 -0.90 -2.60 -7.26
C ARG A 63 -0.58 -2.99 -8.70
N GLY A 64 -0.22 -4.25 -8.97
CA GLY A 64 0.10 -4.72 -10.32
C GLY A 64 1.44 -4.21 -10.88
N THR A 65 2.32 -3.63 -10.05
CA THR A 65 3.60 -3.05 -10.49
C THR A 65 4.80 -3.98 -10.26
N ALA A 66 4.56 -5.25 -9.93
CA ALA A 66 5.61 -6.18 -9.49
C ALA A 66 6.12 -7.12 -10.59
N ASP A 67 5.56 -7.10 -11.79
CA ASP A 67 5.93 -8.02 -12.87
C ASP A 67 5.89 -7.36 -14.27
N GLU A 68 6.67 -6.28 -14.46
CA GLU A 68 7.25 -5.94 -15.79
C GLU A 68 8.78 -5.89 -15.68
#